data_AF-A0A7S3F2T6-F1
#
_entry.id   AF-A0A7S3F2T6-F1
#
_cell.length_a   1.000
_cell.length_b   1.000
_cell.length_c   1.000
_cell.angle_alpha   90.00
_cell.angle_beta   90.00
_cell.angle_gamma   90.00
#
_symmetry.space_group_name_H-M   'P 1'
#
loop_
_entity.id
_entity.type
_entity.pdbx_description
1 polymer ?
#
loop_
_entity_poly.entity_id
_entity_poly.type
_entity_poly.pdbx_seq_one_letter_code
_entity_poly.pdbx_strand_id
1 'polypeptide(L)'
;GAPDWLPPLPVLIQIAETEKAWDVLLTGAQHPTMLAALLHARLQQWAAAAELAEAVLAILVQPLTRIEAWRLLARCRAAMTSSADAHEPLQHAAEEAEGAGYLWLQLLVRRDLYQHDGCSRADLSKVIGRCVAVPEEATNDLGLSLTST
;
A
#
# COMPACT_ATOMS: atom_id res chain seq x y z
N GLY A 1 13.01 12.51 14.80
CA GLY A 1 13.47 13.28 13.63
C GLY A 1 13.89 12.32 12.54
N ALA A 2 13.79 12.72 11.27
CA ALA A 2 14.32 11.93 10.15
C ALA A 2 15.85 11.78 10.28
N PRO A 3 16.44 10.67 9.81
CA PRO A 3 17.90 10.53 9.81
C PRO A 3 18.56 11.56 8.89
N ASP A 4 19.77 12.03 9.24
CA ASP A 4 20.49 13.06 8.47
C ASP A 4 20.86 12.64 7.03
N TRP A 5 20.83 11.34 6.74
CA TRP A 5 21.08 10.79 5.40
C TRP A 5 19.84 10.82 4.48
N LEU A 6 18.64 11.01 5.04
CA LEU A 6 17.40 11.01 4.27
C LEU A 6 17.06 12.45 3.86
N PRO A 7 16.80 12.73 2.57
CA PRO A 7 16.45 14.07 2.13
C PRO A 7 15.21 14.62 2.88
N PRO A 8 15.12 15.93 3.11
CA PRO A 8 13.93 16.55 3.70
C PRO A 8 12.67 16.28 2.87
N LEU A 9 11.50 16.23 3.52
CA LEU A 9 10.22 15.95 2.84
C LEU A 9 9.95 16.81 1.61
N PRO A 10 10.16 18.16 1.63
CA PRO A 10 9.92 18.97 0.44
C PRO A 10 10.76 18.55 -0.77
N VAL A 11 11.99 18.09 -0.53
CA VAL A 11 12.88 17.59 -1.60
C VAL A 11 12.33 16.26 -2.14
N LEU A 12 11.87 15.37 -1.27
CA LEU A 12 11.28 14.08 -1.68
C LEU A 12 9.99 14.25 -2.49
N ILE A 13 9.16 15.25 -2.16
CA ILE A 13 7.95 15.59 -2.92
C ILE A 13 8.33 16.17 -4.29
N GLN A 14 9.31 17.08 -4.33
CA GLN A 14 9.81 17.65 -5.58
C GLN A 14 10.35 16.58 -6.55
N ILE A 15 10.93 15.49 -6.03
CA ILE A 15 11.36 14.36 -6.85
C ILE A 15 10.15 13.73 -7.57
N ALA A 16 9.02 13.52 -6.89
CA ALA A 16 7.81 13.00 -7.54
C ALA A 16 7.31 13.92 -8.66
N GLU A 17 7.32 15.23 -8.44
CA GLU A 17 6.89 16.19 -9.47
C GLU A 17 7.80 16.15 -10.71
N THR A 18 9.11 16.03 -10.47
CA THR A 18 10.14 16.03 -11.51
C THR A 18 10.14 14.71 -12.28
N GLU A 19 9.94 13.59 -11.57
CA GLU A 19 10.07 12.25 -12.11
C GLU A 19 8.74 11.60 -12.49
N LYS A 20 7.60 12.30 -12.38
CA LYS A 20 6.27 11.77 -12.76
C LYS A 20 6.20 11.20 -14.18
N ALA A 21 7.03 11.67 -15.11
CA ALA A 21 7.09 11.13 -16.47
C ALA A 21 7.65 9.69 -16.52
N TRP A 22 8.42 9.29 -15.50
CA TRP A 22 8.99 7.97 -15.34
C TRP A 22 8.07 7.01 -14.59
N ASP A 23 6.96 7.49 -14.02
CA ASP A 23 5.97 6.67 -13.30
C ASP A 23 5.37 5.57 -14.18
N VAL A 24 5.38 5.74 -15.51
CA VAL A 24 4.94 4.68 -16.45
C VAL A 24 5.98 3.55 -16.62
N LEU A 25 7.24 3.78 -16.23
CA LEU A 25 8.36 2.83 -16.32
C LEU A 25 8.76 2.26 -14.95
N LEU A 26 8.65 3.06 -13.89
CA LEU A 26 8.93 2.67 -12.52
C LEU A 26 7.63 2.25 -11.84
N THR A 27 7.54 0.98 -11.43
CA THR A 27 6.29 0.43 -10.85
C THR A 27 6.41 0.24 -9.34
N GLY A 28 5.39 0.67 -8.59
CA GLY A 28 5.30 0.42 -7.14
C GLY A 28 6.41 1.13 -6.37
N ALA A 29 7.05 0.40 -5.45
CA ALA A 29 8.16 0.87 -4.62
C ALA A 29 9.46 1.23 -5.38
N GLN A 30 9.46 1.20 -6.71
CA GLN A 30 10.60 1.63 -7.53
C GLN A 30 10.68 3.16 -7.68
N HIS A 31 9.56 3.87 -7.51
CA HIS A 31 9.57 5.33 -7.55
C HIS A 31 10.26 5.90 -6.29
N PRO A 32 11.26 6.81 -6.39
CA PRO A 32 12.04 7.24 -5.24
C PRO A 32 11.23 7.82 -4.08
N THR A 33 10.21 8.64 -4.37
CA THR A 33 9.31 9.19 -3.35
C THR A 33 8.50 8.11 -2.63
N MET A 34 8.05 7.07 -3.36
CA MET A 34 7.32 5.95 -2.75
C MET A 34 8.25 5.09 -1.88
N LEU A 35 9.47 4.83 -2.35
CA LEU A 35 10.51 4.16 -1.57
C LEU A 35 10.82 4.94 -0.28
N ALA A 36 10.96 6.26 -0.35
CA ALA A 36 11.19 7.10 0.81
C ALA A 36 10.02 7.05 1.80
N ALA A 37 8.77 7.07 1.32
CA ALA A 37 7.59 6.91 2.17
C ALA A 37 7.62 5.58 2.93
N LEU A 38 7.97 4.48 2.26
CA LEU A 38 8.12 3.15 2.88
C LEU A 38 9.25 3.13 3.92
N LEU A 39 10.38 3.80 3.65
CA LEU A 39 11.48 3.93 4.61
C LEU A 39 11.06 4.72 5.85
N HIS A 40 10.36 5.86 5.70
CA HIS A 40 9.81 6.61 6.81
C HIS A 40 8.87 5.75 7.67
N ALA A 41 7.98 4.98 7.04
CA ALA A 41 7.10 4.05 7.75
C ALA A 41 7.89 2.94 8.47
N ARG A 42 8.95 2.40 7.86
CA ARG A 42 9.83 1.40 8.50
C ARG A 42 10.53 1.95 9.74
N LEU A 43 10.83 3.25 9.74
CA LEU A 43 11.37 4.02 10.87
C LEU A 43 10.27 4.53 11.82
N GLN A 44 9.02 4.11 11.66
CA GLN A 44 7.86 4.53 12.45
C GLN A 44 7.59 6.04 12.43
N GLN A 45 8.03 6.73 11.37
CA GLN A 45 7.78 8.16 11.15
C GLN A 45 6.46 8.32 10.39
N TRP A 46 5.37 7.89 11.02
CA TRP A 46 4.07 7.72 10.37
C TRP A 46 3.50 8.98 9.73
N ALA A 47 3.67 10.14 10.37
CA ALA A 47 3.21 11.41 9.82
C ALA A 47 3.94 11.77 8.52
N ALA A 48 5.26 11.63 8.49
CA ALA A 48 6.05 11.89 7.29
C ALA A 48 5.76 10.88 6.17
N ALA A 49 5.58 9.61 6.52
CA ALA A 49 5.19 8.57 5.58
C ALA A 49 3.80 8.83 4.98
N ALA A 50 2.85 9.31 5.79
CA ALA A 50 1.52 9.69 5.32
C ALA A 50 1.58 10.87 4.35
N GLU A 51 2.31 11.93 4.69
CA GLU A 51 2.47 13.12 3.84
C GLU A 51 3.07 12.75 2.47
N LEU A 52 4.08 11.88 2.45
CA LEU A 52 4.68 11.40 1.20
C LEU A 52 3.73 10.48 0.41
N ALA A 53 2.95 9.63 1.08
CA ALA A 53 1.95 8.80 0.43
C ALA A 53 0.85 9.66 -0.23
N GLU A 54 0.36 10.69 0.46
CA GLU A 54 -0.60 11.65 -0.10
C GLU A 54 -0.02 12.43 -1.27
N ALA A 55 1.24 12.86 -1.20
CA ALA A 55 1.92 13.49 -2.32
C ALA A 55 2.05 12.56 -3.53
N VAL A 56 2.41 11.29 -3.32
CA VAL A 56 2.42 10.27 -4.38
C VAL A 56 1.05 10.14 -5.03
N LEU A 57 -0.02 10.07 -4.23
CA LEU A 57 -1.39 9.94 -4.74
C LEU A 57 -1.88 11.16 -5.52
N ALA A 58 -1.36 12.35 -5.20
CA ALA A 58 -1.69 13.59 -5.90
C ALA A 58 -0.91 13.77 -7.21
N ILE A 59 0.31 13.23 -7.30
CA ILE A 59 1.24 13.50 -8.40
C ILE A 59 1.33 12.34 -9.40
N LEU A 60 1.36 11.11 -8.90
CA LEU A 60 1.59 9.90 -9.68
C LEU A 60 0.26 9.26 -10.12
N VAL A 61 0.27 8.68 -11.31
CA VAL A 61 -0.92 8.19 -12.02
C VAL A 61 -0.89 6.68 -12.24
N GLN A 62 0.27 6.04 -12.08
CA GLN A 62 0.44 4.62 -12.32
C GLN A 62 -0.26 3.82 -11.21
N PRO A 63 -1.19 2.89 -11.53
CA PRO A 63 -2.03 2.29 -10.51
C PRO A 63 -1.30 1.38 -9.52
N LEU A 64 -0.22 0.67 -9.90
CA LEU A 64 0.57 -0.12 -8.94
C LEU A 64 1.17 0.78 -7.84
N THR A 65 1.78 1.90 -8.22
CA THR A 65 2.36 2.89 -7.29
C THR A 65 1.29 3.49 -6.39
N ARG A 66 0.16 3.88 -6.97
CA ARG A 66 -0.96 4.47 -6.23
C ARG A 66 -1.64 3.50 -5.26
N ILE A 67 -1.86 2.25 -5.67
CA ILE A 67 -2.41 1.22 -4.78
C ILE A 67 -1.48 1.00 -3.57
N GLU A 68 -0.17 0.93 -3.79
CA GLU A 68 0.79 0.82 -2.68
C GLU A 68 0.77 2.06 -1.78
N ALA A 69 0.64 3.27 -2.35
CA ALA A 69 0.52 4.51 -1.59
C ALA A 69 -0.77 4.55 -0.74
N TRP A 70 -1.91 4.13 -1.28
CA TRP A 70 -3.15 4.01 -0.51
C TRP A 70 -3.03 3.03 0.66
N ARG A 71 -2.43 1.86 0.42
CA ARG A 71 -2.18 0.87 1.48
C ARG A 71 -1.23 1.40 2.54
N LEU A 72 -0.21 2.15 2.14
CA LEU A 72 0.71 2.81 3.08
C LEU A 72 -0.02 3.86 3.90
N LEU A 73 -0.84 4.71 3.27
CA LEU A 73 -1.62 5.74 3.95
C LEU A 73 -2.57 5.13 5.01
N ALA A 74 -3.25 4.03 4.67
CA ALA A 74 -4.05 3.28 5.64
C ALA A 74 -3.25 2.84 6.86
N ARG A 75 -2.07 2.25 6.64
CA ARG A 75 -1.17 1.83 7.73
C ARG A 75 -0.73 3.01 8.59
N CYS A 76 -0.40 4.14 7.97
CA CYS A 76 -0.01 5.35 8.69
C CYS A 76 -1.16 5.91 9.52
N ARG A 77 -2.37 6.01 8.96
CA ARG A 77 -3.57 6.45 9.69
C ARG A 77 -3.87 5.54 10.87
N ALA A 78 -3.89 4.22 10.66
CA ALA A 78 -4.09 3.26 11.75
C ALA A 78 -3.04 3.34 12.86
N ALA A 79 -1.79 3.62 12.51
CA ALA A 79 -0.71 3.76 13.50
C ALA A 79 -0.78 5.07 14.30
N MET A 80 -1.35 6.14 13.73
CA MET A 80 -1.44 7.45 14.37
C MET A 80 -2.73 7.65 15.18
N THR A 81 -3.84 7.04 14.76
CA THR A 81 -5.16 7.26 15.37
C THR A 81 -5.82 5.95 15.78
N SER A 82 -6.45 5.25 14.84
CA SER A 82 -7.22 4.04 15.12
C SER A 82 -7.29 3.12 13.90
N SER A 83 -7.47 1.82 14.14
CA SER A 83 -7.60 0.82 13.07
C SER A 83 -8.73 1.14 12.07
N ALA A 84 -9.78 1.83 12.50
CA ALA A 84 -10.90 2.21 11.63
C ALA A 84 -10.49 3.24 10.56
N ASP A 85 -9.50 4.09 10.84
CA ASP A 85 -9.07 5.12 9.89
C ASP A 85 -8.27 4.55 8.70
N ALA A 86 -7.95 3.25 8.73
CA ALA A 86 -7.41 2.53 7.58
C ALA A 86 -8.47 2.18 6.53
N HIS A 87 -9.77 2.18 6.86
CA HIS A 87 -10.81 1.67 5.96
C HIS A 87 -10.94 2.46 4.67
N GLU A 88 -11.05 3.78 4.74
CA GLU A 88 -11.24 4.63 3.56
C GLU A 88 -10.07 4.50 2.56
N PRO A 89 -8.78 4.65 2.95
CA PRO A 89 -7.69 4.46 1.99
C PRO A 89 -7.62 3.03 1.44
N LEU A 90 -7.95 2.01 2.24
CA LEU A 90 -8.00 0.63 1.76
C LEU A 90 -9.16 0.36 0.80
N GLN A 91 -10.28 1.07 0.93
CA GLN A 91 -11.38 1.00 -0.05
C GLN A 91 -10.93 1.57 -1.38
N HIS A 92 -10.28 2.74 -1.39
CA HIS A 92 -9.69 3.29 -2.61
C HIS A 92 -8.65 2.36 -3.24
N ALA A 93 -7.77 1.76 -2.43
CA ALA A 93 -6.81 0.77 -2.91
C ALA A 93 -7.50 -0.44 -3.57
N ALA A 94 -8.64 -0.88 -3.02
CA ALA A 94 -9.38 -2.03 -3.52
C ALA A 94 -10.05 -1.72 -4.85
N GLU A 95 -10.72 -0.57 -4.95
CA GLU A 95 -11.35 -0.09 -6.19
C GLU A 95 -10.32 0.07 -7.30
N GLU A 96 -9.18 0.67 -7.00
CA GLU A 96 -8.11 0.90 -7.97
C GLU A 96 -7.46 -0.43 -8.42
N ALA A 97 -7.22 -1.37 -7.49
CA ALA A 97 -6.71 -2.70 -7.83
C ALA A 97 -7.71 -3.55 -8.64
N GLU A 98 -9.01 -3.38 -8.40
CA GLU A 98 -10.07 -4.02 -9.17
C GLU A 98 -10.16 -3.43 -10.59
N GLY A 99 -10.22 -2.11 -10.70
CA GLY A 99 -10.27 -1.40 -11.99
C GLY A 99 -9.05 -1.66 -12.88
N ALA A 100 -7.86 -1.81 -12.29
CA ALA A 100 -6.64 -2.14 -13.02
C ALA A 100 -6.44 -3.65 -13.28
N GLY A 101 -7.28 -4.53 -12.71
CA GLY A 101 -7.19 -5.97 -12.89
C GLY A 101 -6.00 -6.64 -12.17
N TYR A 102 -5.37 -5.97 -11.21
CA TYR A 102 -4.20 -6.50 -10.49
C TYR A 102 -4.60 -7.47 -9.37
N LEU A 103 -4.82 -8.74 -9.72
CA LEU A 103 -5.30 -9.78 -8.80
C LEU A 103 -4.44 -9.93 -7.53
N TRP A 104 -3.11 -9.86 -7.65
CA TRP A 104 -2.21 -9.93 -6.48
C TRP A 104 -2.41 -8.74 -5.53
N LEU A 105 -2.56 -7.53 -6.08
CA LEU A 105 -2.83 -6.35 -5.26
C LEU A 105 -4.22 -6.38 -4.65
N GLN A 106 -5.23 -6.89 -5.36
CA GLN A 106 -6.55 -7.14 -4.79
C GLN A 106 -6.45 -8.06 -3.56
N LEU A 107 -5.67 -9.14 -3.63
CA LEU A 107 -5.44 -10.02 -2.50
C LEU A 107 -4.78 -9.29 -1.32
N LEU A 108 -3.71 -8.54 -1.59
CA LEU A 108 -2.99 -7.81 -0.55
C LEU A 108 -3.87 -6.75 0.13
N VAL A 109 -4.63 -5.97 -0.63
CA VAL A 109 -5.56 -4.97 -0.07
C VAL A 109 -6.65 -5.64 0.75
N ARG A 110 -7.23 -6.75 0.30
CA ARG A 110 -8.26 -7.48 1.05
C ARG A 110 -7.73 -8.10 2.34
N ARG A 111 -6.48 -8.56 2.34
CA ARG A 111 -5.80 -8.99 3.57
C ARG A 111 -5.65 -7.81 4.54
N ASP A 112 -5.19 -6.66 4.06
CA ASP A 112 -5.03 -5.48 4.89
C ASP A 112 -6.39 -5.00 5.44
N LEU A 113 -7.47 -5.03 4.64
CA LEU A 113 -8.84 -4.77 5.11
C LEU A 113 -9.27 -5.76 6.19
N TYR A 114 -8.99 -7.06 6.02
CA TYR A 114 -9.31 -8.08 7.01
C TYR A 114 -8.58 -7.84 8.34
N GLN A 115 -7.30 -7.43 8.30
CA GLN A 115 -6.51 -7.10 9.48
C GLN A 115 -7.03 -5.88 10.25
N HIS A 116 -7.78 -5.00 9.57
CA HIS A 116 -8.36 -3.81 10.14
C HIS A 116 -9.88 -3.92 10.33
N ASP A 117 -10.46 -5.12 10.35
CA ASP A 117 -11.91 -5.37 10.51
C ASP A 117 -12.81 -4.75 9.41
N GLY A 118 -12.22 -4.39 8.26
CA GLY A 118 -12.92 -3.80 7.12
C GLY A 118 -13.38 -4.81 6.06
N CYS A 119 -13.15 -6.10 6.26
CA CYS A 119 -13.49 -7.16 5.31
C CYS A 119 -13.74 -8.49 6.03
N SER A 120 -14.69 -9.29 5.53
CA SER A 120 -14.96 -10.62 6.08
C SER A 120 -13.97 -11.67 5.57
N ARG A 121 -13.76 -12.76 6.33
CA ARG A 121 -12.97 -13.91 5.89
C ARG A 121 -13.52 -14.53 4.58
N ALA A 122 -14.84 -14.49 4.39
CA ALA A 122 -15.48 -15.01 3.19
C ALA A 122 -15.08 -14.19 1.95
N ASP A 123 -15.01 -12.86 2.08
CA ASP A 123 -14.62 -11.97 0.98
C ASP A 123 -13.13 -12.10 0.64
N LEU A 124 -12.27 -12.25 1.64
CA LEU A 124 -10.86 -12.59 1.42
C LEU A 124 -10.70 -13.92 0.68
N SER A 125 -11.46 -14.95 1.08
CA SER A 125 -11.41 -16.29 0.47
C SER A 125 -11.85 -16.29 -1.00
N LYS A 126 -12.82 -15.45 -1.38
CA LYS A 126 -13.23 -15.30 -2.79
C LYS A 126 -12.09 -14.82 -3.67
N VAL A 127 -11.29 -13.86 -3.19
CA VAL A 127 -10.15 -13.33 -3.97
C VAL A 127 -9.03 -14.36 -4.03
N ILE A 128 -8.73 -15.06 -2.93
CA ILE A 128 -7.78 -16.19 -2.93
C ILE A 128 -8.19 -17.24 -3.98
N GLY A 129 -9.47 -17.62 -4.04
CA GLY A 129 -10.00 -18.56 -5.02
C GLY A 129 -9.80 -18.12 -6.48
N ARG A 130 -9.77 -16.82 -6.75
CA ARG A 130 -9.46 -16.25 -8.08
C ARG A 130 -7.96 -16.23 -8.37
N CYS A 131 -7.11 -16.22 -7.34
CA CYS A 131 -5.67 -16.25 -7.47
C CYS A 131 -5.11 -17.67 -7.69
N VAL A 132 -5.91 -18.75 -7.64
CA VAL A 132 -5.44 -20.14 -7.70
C VAL A 132 -4.93 -20.53 -9.10
N ALA A 133 -3.71 -20.07 -9.39
CA ALA A 133 -2.58 -20.83 -9.89
C ALA A 133 -1.34 -20.58 -9.00
N VAL A 134 -1.56 -20.27 -7.70
CA VAL A 134 -0.51 -19.96 -6.73
C VAL A 134 -0.22 -21.22 -5.88
N PRO A 135 1.02 -21.73 -5.85
CA PRO A 135 1.39 -22.91 -5.05
C PRO A 135 1.12 -22.70 -3.55
N GLU A 136 0.76 -23.77 -2.86
CA GLU A 136 0.43 -23.82 -1.42
C GLU A 136 1.47 -23.13 -0.52
N GLU A 137 2.75 -23.20 -0.87
CA GLU A 137 3.86 -22.59 -0.10
C GLU A 137 3.72 -21.06 0.05
N ALA A 138 3.20 -20.37 -0.96
CA ALA A 138 3.02 -18.92 -0.92
C ALA A 138 1.85 -18.48 -0.02
N THR A 139 0.92 -19.38 0.33
CA THR A 139 -0.20 -19.06 1.23
C THR A 139 0.24 -18.97 2.70
N ASN A 140 1.28 -19.72 3.09
CA ASN A 140 1.82 -19.71 4.45
C ASN A 140 2.62 -18.43 4.75
N ASP A 141 3.44 -17.96 3.81
CA ASP A 141 4.26 -16.75 3.97
C ASP A 141 3.43 -15.45 4.02
N LEU A 142 2.20 -15.49 3.49
CA LEU A 142 1.26 -14.36 3.55
C LEU A 142 0.49 -14.25 4.88
N GLY A 143 0.73 -15.17 5.83
CA GLY A 143 -0.07 -15.28 7.05
C GLY A 143 -1.52 -15.73 6.78
N LEU A 144 -1.76 -16.36 5.64
CA LEU A 144 -3.08 -16.81 5.19
C LEU A 144 -3.31 -18.30 5.46
N SER A 145 -2.60 -18.92 6.41
CA SER A 145 -2.85 -20.32 6.77
C SER A 145 -4.33 -20.50 7.13
N LEU A 146 -5.07 -21.18 6.24
CA LEU A 146 -6.51 -21.38 6.37
C LEU A 146 -6.87 -22.54 7.32
N THR A 147 -5.89 -23.15 7.98
CA THR A 147 -6.10 -24.26 8.92
C THR A 147 -6.53 -23.75 10.31
N SER A 148 -7.85 -23.75 10.49
CA SER A 148 -8.57 -24.23 11.68
C SER A 148 -8.32 -23.61 13.06
N THR A 149 -9.29 -22.82 13.52
CA THR A 149 -10.19 -23.19 14.65
C THR A 149 -11.56 -22.61 14.39
#